data_AF-A0A534QA75-F1
#
_entry.id   AF-A0A534QA75-F1
#
_cell.length_a   1.000
_cell.length_b   1.000
_cell.length_c   1.000
_cell.angle_alpha   90.00
_cell.angle_beta   90.00
_cell.angle_gamma   90.00
#
_symmetry.space_group_name_H-M   'P 1'
#
loop_
_entity.id
_entity.type
_entity.pdbx_description
1 polymer ?
#
loop_
_entity_poly.entity_id
_entity_poly.type
_entity_poly.pdbx_seq_one_letter_code
_entity_poly.pdbx_strand_id
1 'polypeptide(L)'
;MCSIRESLVRARTQVANCLHGWLRAQGITFRTSNVVSLQRRIRAHVPDRPPYVERLLELLDELHVRICAANTELRRLAKRDPVCRRLMTAPGVGSSTAVRFVAALDDVTRFPDAHQVASYLGLV
;
A
#
# COMPACT_ATOMS: atom_id res chain seq x y z
N MET A 1 -9.63 8.06 -3.16
CA MET A 1 -9.47 6.66 -2.67
C MET A 1 -8.06 6.11 -2.86
N CYS A 2 -7.52 6.03 -4.09
CA CYS A 2 -6.15 5.53 -4.33
C CYS A 2 -5.08 6.35 -3.59
N SER A 3 -5.18 7.68 -3.62
CA SER A 3 -4.29 8.61 -2.90
C SER A 3 -4.32 8.41 -1.38
N ILE A 4 -5.52 8.25 -0.79
CA ILE A 4 -5.70 7.99 0.64
C ILE A 4 -5.01 6.69 1.05
N ARG A 5 -5.23 5.61 0.30
CA ARG A 5 -4.54 4.32 0.53
C ARG A 5 -3.02 4.48 0.47
N GLU A 6 -2.51 5.21 -0.51
CA GLU A 6 -1.06 5.45 -0.63
C GLU A 6 -0.51 6.24 0.55
N SER A 7 -1.23 7.25 1.03
CA SER A 7 -0.84 7.99 2.24
C SER A 7 -0.78 7.10 3.47
N LEU A 8 -1.74 6.18 3.65
CA LEU A 8 -1.70 5.19 4.73
C LEU A 8 -0.50 4.23 4.61
N VAL A 9 -0.21 3.75 3.40
CA VAL A 9 0.95 2.88 3.15
C VAL A 9 2.26 3.62 3.41
N ARG A 10 2.37 4.88 2.98
CA ARG A 10 3.53 5.75 3.25
C ARG A 10 3.74 5.94 4.75
N ALA A 11 2.68 6.26 5.49
CA ALA A 11 2.74 6.39 6.95
C ALA A 11 3.22 5.10 7.62
N ARG A 12 2.69 3.93 7.21
CA ARG A 12 3.14 2.62 7.74
C ARG A 12 4.63 2.39 7.48
N THR A 13 5.11 2.68 6.27
CA THR A 13 6.53 2.55 5.92
C THR A 13 7.39 3.48 6.76
N GLN A 14 6.97 4.73 6.98
CA GLN A 14 7.69 5.68 7.82
C GLN A 14 7.82 5.19 9.27
N VAL A 15 6.72 4.71 9.87
CA VAL A 15 6.74 4.15 11.23
C VAL A 15 7.63 2.91 11.32
N ALA A 16 7.54 1.99 10.35
CA ALA A 16 8.41 0.82 10.29
C ALA A 16 9.90 1.21 10.17
N ASN A 17 10.21 2.25 9.39
CA ASN A 17 11.57 2.78 9.27
C ASN A 17 12.07 3.40 10.58
N CYS A 18 11.22 4.10 11.33
CA CYS A 18 11.57 4.59 12.67
C CYS A 18 11.92 3.43 13.61
N LEU A 19 11.13 2.34 13.62
CA LEU A 19 11.44 1.15 14.41
C LEU A 19 12.76 0.49 13.97
N HIS A 20 13.02 0.39 12.67
CA HIS A 20 14.29 -0.10 12.16
C HIS A 20 15.47 0.79 12.57
N GLY A 21 15.32 2.11 12.56
CA GLY A 21 16.34 3.05 13.03
C GLY A 21 16.63 2.86 14.51
N TRP A 22 15.58 2.73 15.32
CA TRP A 22 15.72 2.45 16.74
C TRP A 22 16.41 1.12 17.04
N LEU A 23 15.99 0.03 16.37
CA LEU A 23 16.64 -1.29 16.51
C LEU A 23 18.13 -1.24 16.17
N ARG A 24 18.50 -0.52 15.10
CA ARG A 24 19.91 -0.32 14.72
C ARG A 24 20.71 0.41 15.79
N ALA A 25 20.12 1.43 16.43
CA ALA A 25 20.77 2.14 17.53
C ALA A 25 21.03 1.23 18.75
N GLN A 26 20.25 0.17 18.92
CA GLN A 26 20.44 -0.87 19.94
C GLN A 26 21.36 -2.02 19.49
N GLY A 27 21.93 -1.96 18.28
CA GLY A 27 22.74 -3.05 17.70
C GLY A 27 21.92 -4.28 17.27
N ILE A 28 20.59 -4.19 17.25
CA ILE A 28 19.70 -5.30 16.89
C ILE A 28 19.35 -5.21 15.40
N THR A 29 19.52 -6.32 14.68
CA THR A 29 19.09 -6.40 13.28
C THR A 29 18.16 -7.59 13.06
N PHE A 30 17.06 -7.32 12.36
CA PHE A 30 16.11 -8.34 11.94
C PHE A 30 16.12 -8.44 10.43
N ARG A 31 16.42 -9.62 9.89
CA ARG A 31 16.29 -9.91 8.45
C ARG A 31 14.80 -10.11 8.12
N THR A 32 14.06 -9.02 7.97
CA THR A 32 12.67 -9.08 7.52
C THR A 32 12.29 -7.87 6.68
N SER A 33 11.57 -8.11 5.59
CA SER A 33 10.98 -7.09 4.72
C SER A 33 9.50 -6.85 5.02
N ASN A 34 8.90 -7.66 5.90
CA ASN A 34 7.48 -7.59 6.23
C ASN A 34 7.27 -6.88 7.58
N VAL A 35 6.45 -5.83 7.58
CA VAL A 35 6.07 -5.05 8.76
C VAL A 35 5.43 -5.93 9.85
N VAL A 36 4.59 -6.90 9.48
CA VAL A 36 3.96 -7.82 10.45
C VAL A 36 5.01 -8.68 11.14
N SER A 37 5.98 -9.17 10.37
CA SER A 37 7.10 -9.95 10.91
C SER A 37 8.01 -9.09 11.79
N LEU A 38 8.20 -7.81 11.44
CA LEU A 38 8.95 -6.84 12.24
C LEU A 38 8.29 -6.66 13.62
N GLN A 39 6.99 -6.35 13.67
CA GLN A 39 6.25 -6.17 14.92
C GLN A 39 6.33 -7.41 15.80
N ARG A 40 6.08 -8.59 15.23
CA ARG A 40 6.17 -9.87 15.96
C ARG A 40 7.56 -10.10 16.54
N ARG A 41 8.61 -9.82 15.78
CA ARG A 41 10.01 -10.00 16.24
C ARG A 41 10.38 -9.01 17.34
N ILE A 42 9.96 -7.75 17.23
CA ILE A 42 10.18 -6.75 18.29
C ILE A 42 9.49 -7.22 19.57
N ARG A 43 8.21 -7.60 19.50
CA ARG A 43 7.44 -8.10 20.66
C ARG A 43 8.06 -9.35 21.29
N ALA A 44 8.62 -10.25 20.50
CA ALA A 44 9.20 -11.50 20.99
C ALA A 44 10.62 -11.36 21.56
N HIS A 45 11.47 -10.52 20.95
CA HIS A 45 12.90 -10.44 21.29
C HIS A 45 13.29 -9.19 22.06
N VAL A 46 12.37 -8.25 22.27
CA VAL A 46 12.62 -6.99 22.99
C VAL A 46 11.51 -6.80 24.05
N PRO A 47 11.52 -7.59 25.13
CA PRO A 47 10.50 -7.52 26.17
C PRO A 47 10.54 -6.19 26.93
N ASP A 48 11.72 -5.68 27.26
CA ASP A 48 11.93 -4.44 28.02
C ASP A 48 12.12 -3.23 27.08
N ARG A 49 11.10 -2.97 26.25
CA ARG A 49 11.13 -1.88 25.26
C ARG A 49 10.55 -0.59 25.85
N PRO A 50 11.09 0.57 25.47
CA PRO A 50 10.56 1.86 25.93
C PRO A 50 9.10 2.09 25.53
N PRO A 51 8.31 2.86 26.31
CA PRO A 51 6.89 3.12 26.00
C PRO A 51 6.64 3.79 24.65
N TYR A 52 7.60 4.55 24.11
CA TYR A 52 7.46 5.13 22.77
C TYR A 52 7.57 4.08 21.65
N VAL A 53 8.31 2.98 21.86
CA VAL A 53 8.39 1.88 20.89
C VAL A 53 7.06 1.14 20.84
N GLU A 54 6.44 0.90 22.00
CA GLU A 54 5.11 0.28 22.05
C GLU A 54 4.07 1.10 21.30
N ARG A 55 4.04 2.43 21.52
CA ARG A 55 3.15 3.34 20.78
C ARG A 55 3.33 3.26 19.26
N LEU A 56 4.55 3.07 18.77
CA LEU A 56 4.81 2.87 17.33
C LEU A 56 4.33 1.50 16.84
N LEU A 57 4.42 0.45 17.66
CA LEU A 57 3.90 -0.88 17.33
C LEU A 57 2.37 -0.88 17.25
N GLU A 58 1.70 -0.22 18.20
CA GLU A 58 0.24 -0.03 18.20
C GLU A 58 -0.22 0.77 16.99
N LEU A 59 0.49 1.86 16.66
CA LEU A 59 0.21 2.65 15.46
C LEU A 59 0.35 1.82 14.17
N LEU A 60 1.34 0.91 14.10
CA LEU A 60 1.45 -0.01 12.96
C LEU A 60 0.27 -0.96 12.86
N ASP A 61 -0.26 -1.47 13.97
CA ASP A 61 -1.45 -2.32 13.98
C ASP A 61 -2.68 -1.56 13.47
N GLU A 62 -2.86 -0.32 13.95
CA GLU A 62 -3.95 0.53 13.49
C GLU A 62 -3.84 0.86 11.99
N LEU A 63 -2.65 1.24 11.53
CA LEU A 63 -2.39 1.50 10.11
C LEU A 63 -2.63 0.25 9.26
N HIS A 64 -2.30 -0.93 9.76
CA HIS A 64 -2.59 -2.19 9.08
C HIS A 64 -4.10 -2.39 8.87
N VAL A 65 -4.90 -2.21 9.92
CA VAL A 65 -6.37 -2.32 9.84
C VAL A 65 -6.94 -1.32 8.83
N ARG A 66 -6.52 -0.05 8.90
CA ARG A 66 -6.97 1.00 7.98
C ARG A 66 -6.59 0.70 6.52
N ILE A 67 -5.38 0.19 6.26
CA ILE A 67 -4.95 -0.22 4.92
C ILE A 67 -5.78 -1.41 4.41
N CYS A 68 -6.07 -2.38 5.27
CA CYS A 68 -6.91 -3.53 4.92
C CYS A 68 -8.35 -3.11 4.56
N ALA A 69 -8.94 -2.19 5.32
CA ALA A 69 -10.24 -1.60 5.00
C ALA A 69 -10.21 -0.87 3.64
N ALA A 70 -9.22 0.01 3.42
CA ALA A 70 -9.06 0.72 2.14
C ALA A 70 -8.86 -0.24 0.95
N ASN A 71 -8.11 -1.33 1.12
CA ASN A 71 -7.96 -2.36 0.10
C ASN A 71 -9.29 -3.06 -0.23
N THR A 72 -10.11 -3.35 0.79
CA THR A 72 -11.44 -3.96 0.59
C THR A 72 -12.37 -3.03 -0.16
N GLU A 73 -12.39 -1.75 0.19
CA GLU A 73 -13.20 -0.75 -0.50
C GLU A 73 -12.75 -0.58 -1.96
N LEU A 74 -11.45 -0.51 -2.21
CA LEU A 74 -10.87 -0.43 -3.56
C LEU A 74 -11.27 -1.65 -4.41
N ARG A 75 -11.21 -2.86 -3.84
CA ARG A 75 -11.67 -4.08 -4.51
C ARG A 75 -13.16 -4.01 -4.84
N ARG A 76 -13.99 -3.47 -3.93
CA ARG A 76 -15.43 -3.32 -4.16
C ARG A 76 -15.72 -2.36 -5.31
N LEU A 77 -15.01 -1.23 -5.36
CA LEU A 77 -15.11 -0.27 -6.46
C LEU A 77 -14.71 -0.91 -7.79
N ALA A 78 -13.55 -1.56 -7.84
CA ALA A 78 -13.05 -2.23 -9.04
C ALA A 78 -13.99 -3.32 -9.57
N LYS A 79 -14.71 -4.05 -8.70
CA LYS A 79 -15.65 -5.11 -9.10
C LYS A 79 -16.99 -4.57 -9.63
N ARG A 80 -17.36 -3.34 -9.25
CA ARG A 80 -18.62 -2.71 -9.69
C ARG A 80 -18.51 -2.12 -11.09
N ASP A 81 -17.33 -1.63 -11.44
CA ASP A 81 -17.06 -1.05 -12.74
C ASP A 81 -16.71 -2.14 -13.80
N PRO A 82 -17.50 -2.28 -14.89
CA PRO A 82 -17.22 -3.22 -15.97
C PRO A 82 -15.84 -3.02 -16.63
N VAL A 83 -15.37 -1.78 -16.77
CA VAL A 83 -14.06 -1.46 -17.35
C VAL A 83 -12.95 -1.97 -16.44
N CYS A 84 -13.02 -1.66 -15.14
CA CYS A 84 -12.08 -2.20 -14.16
C CYS A 84 -12.05 -3.73 -14.15
N ARG A 85 -13.22 -4.39 -14.23
CA ARG A 85 -13.28 -5.86 -14.32
C ARG A 85 -12.57 -6.41 -15.55
N ARG A 86 -12.78 -5.78 -16.72
CA ARG A 86 -12.11 -6.15 -17.97
C ARG A 86 -10.61 -5.92 -17.90
N LEU A 87 -10.16 -4.81 -17.32
CA LEU A 87 -8.73 -4.55 -17.11
C LEU A 87 -8.09 -5.61 -16.22
N MET A 88 -8.76 -6.03 -15.15
CA MET A 88 -8.26 -7.06 -14.23
C MET A 88 -8.14 -8.47 -14.82
N THR A 89 -8.63 -8.73 -16.05
CA THR A 89 -8.37 -10.02 -16.72
C THR A 89 -6.98 -10.06 -17.36
N ALA A 90 -6.31 -8.92 -17.52
CA ALA A 90 -4.96 -8.87 -18.04
C ALA A 90 -3.95 -9.33 -16.98
N PRO A 91 -2.91 -10.09 -17.36
CA PRO A 91 -1.89 -10.57 -16.43
C PRO A 91 -1.18 -9.38 -15.75
N GLY A 92 -1.07 -9.43 -14.43
CA GLY A 92 -0.44 -8.37 -13.63
C GLY A 92 -1.34 -7.17 -13.30
N VAL A 93 -2.58 -7.11 -13.81
CA VAL A 93 -3.50 -6.00 -13.53
C VAL A 93 -4.43 -6.35 -12.37
N GLY A 94 -4.18 -5.76 -11.20
CA GLY A 94 -5.05 -5.88 -10.03
C GLY A 94 -6.02 -4.71 -9.87
N SER A 95 -6.95 -4.82 -8.90
CA SER A 95 -7.92 -3.76 -8.55
C SER A 95 -7.31 -2.37 -8.39
N SER A 96 -6.14 -2.29 -7.78
CA SER A 96 -5.45 -1.01 -7.56
C SER A 96 -4.93 -0.38 -8.85
N THR A 97 -4.47 -1.19 -9.80
CA THR A 97 -3.99 -0.73 -11.11
C THR A 97 -5.17 -0.37 -12.00
N ALA A 98 -6.19 -1.21 -12.05
CA ALA A 98 -7.40 -0.98 -12.83
C ALA A 98 -8.11 0.33 -12.43
N VAL A 99 -8.34 0.55 -11.13
CA VAL A 99 -8.99 1.78 -10.65
C VAL A 99 -8.14 3.02 -10.93
N ARG A 100 -6.80 2.94 -10.82
CA ARG A 100 -5.92 4.06 -11.17
C ARG A 100 -5.95 4.35 -12.67
N PHE A 101 -5.96 3.32 -13.49
CA PHE A 101 -6.02 3.45 -14.95
C PHE A 101 -7.29 4.19 -15.37
N VAL A 102 -8.46 3.72 -14.90
CA VAL A 102 -9.74 4.38 -15.17
C VAL A 102 -9.75 5.81 -14.65
N ALA A 103 -9.28 6.04 -13.42
CA ALA A 103 -9.21 7.38 -12.84
C ALA A 103 -8.23 8.33 -13.56
N ALA A 104 -7.17 7.83 -14.18
CA ALA A 104 -6.21 8.64 -14.93
C ALA A 104 -6.75 9.06 -16.30
N LEU A 105 -7.53 8.18 -16.94
CA LEU A 105 -8.15 8.49 -18.23
C LEU A 105 -9.40 9.34 -18.07
N ASP A 106 -10.15 9.16 -16.99
CA ASP A 106 -11.44 9.81 -16.73
C ASP A 106 -12.40 9.57 -17.91
N ASP A 107 -12.50 10.52 -18.85
CA ASP A 107 -13.17 10.32 -20.14
C ASP A 107 -12.22 9.70 -21.18
N VAL A 108 -12.43 8.43 -21.51
CA VAL A 108 -11.64 7.72 -22.52
C VAL A 108 -11.90 8.21 -23.95
N THR A 109 -13.06 8.85 -24.21
CA THR A 109 -13.43 9.29 -25.57
C THR A 109 -12.60 10.47 -26.08
N ARG A 110 -11.86 11.14 -25.18
CA ARG A 110 -10.88 12.18 -25.55
C ARG A 110 -9.67 11.65 -26.33
N PHE A 111 -9.46 10.33 -26.35
CA PHE A 111 -8.37 9.70 -27.06
C PHE A 111 -8.87 9.06 -28.37
N PRO A 112 -8.28 9.41 -29.52
CA PRO A 112 -8.72 8.89 -30.81
C PRO A 112 -8.33 7.42 -31.04
N ASP A 113 -7.28 6.94 -30.37
CA ASP A 113 -6.81 5.56 -30.47
C ASP A 113 -6.08 5.09 -29.20
N ALA A 114 -5.76 3.79 -29.15
CA ALA A 114 -5.08 3.18 -28.02
C ALA A 114 -3.60 3.60 -27.88
N HIS A 115 -2.96 4.03 -28.96
CA HIS A 115 -1.55 4.46 -28.95
C HIS A 115 -1.41 5.80 -28.21
N GLN A 116 -2.36 6.71 -28.39
CA GLN A 116 -2.46 7.97 -27.66
C GLN A 116 -2.67 7.73 -26.15
N VAL A 117 -3.49 6.74 -25.79
CA VAL A 117 -3.66 6.33 -24.38
C VAL A 117 -2.35 5.80 -23.79
N ALA A 118 -1.64 4.92 -24.52
CA ALA A 118 -0.37 4.37 -24.08
C ALA A 118 0.69 5.47 -23.90
N SER A 119 0.77 6.41 -24.85
CA SER A 119 1.68 7.57 -24.78
C SER A 119 1.36 8.46 -23.58
N TYR A 120 0.09 8.76 -23.33
CA TYR A 120 -0.35 9.55 -22.17
C TYR A 120 0.03 8.91 -20.82
N LEU A 121 -0.03 7.58 -20.74
CA LEU A 121 0.32 6.82 -19.54
C LEU A 121 1.82 6.50 -19.43
N GLY A 122 2.65 6.90 -20.40
CA GLY A 122 4.09 6.63 -20.43
C GLY A 122 4.43 5.15 -20.60
N LEU A 123 3.62 4.41 -21.37
CA LEU A 123 3.77 2.97 -21.63
C LEU A 123 4.48 2.65 -22.96
N VAL A 124 5.02 3.67 -23.65
CA VAL A 124 5.67 3.58 -24.96
C VAL A 124 7.15 3.90 -24.83
#